data_AF-A0A9J5WYL8-F1
#
_entry.id   AF-A0A9J5WYL8-F1
#
_cell.length_a   1.000
_cell.length_b   1.000
_cell.length_c   1.000
_cell.angle_alpha   90.00
_cell.angle_beta   90.00
_cell.angle_gamma   90.00
#
_symmetry.space_group_name_H-M   'P 1'
#
loop_
_entity.id
_entity.type
_entity.pdbx_description
1 polymer ?
#
loop_
_entity_poly.entity_id
_entity_poly.type
_entity_poly.pdbx_seq_one_letter_code
_entity_poly.pdbx_strand_id
1 'polypeptide(L)'
;MLQLRYDTIQFCKYYLVCVDDQCSWYFKSSSLNNSSIFKVRNFTMFTHVEMHQGFFSQRHATSKFVGGLITSNVDDPKTIYTPADIQCDIRKQYGVDLNYMKAWRAKEKPLEILRGKPRDSYRKLPSYLYMVKHTNPGSVTRLEKVEDGRCLIVYACTTFGAM
;
A
#
# COMPACT_ATOMS: atom_id res chain seq x y z
N MET A 1 -14.93 11.50 10.12
CA MET A 1 -14.86 10.59 11.28
C MET A 1 -15.90 9.53 10.98
N LEU A 2 -15.55 8.25 10.82
CA LEU A 2 -16.55 7.20 10.67
C LEU A 2 -17.31 7.15 11.99
N GLN A 3 -18.50 7.75 12.00
CA GLN A 3 -19.39 7.67 13.14
C GLN A 3 -20.03 6.29 13.03
N LEU A 4 -19.73 5.42 13.99
CA LEU A 4 -20.20 4.04 14.03
C LEU A 4 -21.14 3.92 15.21
N ARG A 5 -22.32 3.32 14.99
CA ARG A 5 -23.18 2.91 16.10
C ARG A 5 -22.73 1.52 16.55
N TYR A 6 -22.60 1.36 17.86
CA TYR A 6 -22.35 0.05 18.48
C TYR A 6 -23.69 -0.56 18.87
N ASP A 7 -23.97 -1.77 18.39
CA ASP A 7 -25.06 -2.59 18.92
C ASP A 7 -24.44 -3.79 19.63
N THR A 8 -24.28 -3.67 20.95
CA THR A 8 -23.83 -4.77 21.81
C THR A 8 -24.96 -5.75 22.00
N ILE A 9 -24.99 -6.82 21.19
CA ILE A 9 -25.98 -7.90 21.31
C ILE A 9 -25.55 -8.92 22.40
N GLN A 10 -24.28 -8.92 22.84
CA GLN A 10 -23.75 -9.74 23.96
C GLN A 10 -22.31 -9.30 24.30
N PHE A 11 -21.86 -9.45 25.55
CA PHE A 11 -20.49 -9.12 26.04
C PHE A 11 -19.32 -9.73 25.24
N CYS A 12 -19.60 -10.59 24.26
CA CYS A 12 -18.60 -11.32 23.47
C CYS A 12 -18.77 -11.09 21.96
N LYS A 13 -19.58 -10.12 21.52
CA LYS A 13 -19.82 -9.84 20.09
C LYS A 13 -19.90 -8.33 19.87
N TYR A 14 -19.14 -7.84 18.90
CA TYR A 14 -19.27 -6.46 18.41
C TYR A 14 -19.94 -6.46 17.05
N TYR A 15 -20.90 -5.54 16.92
CA TYR A 15 -21.54 -5.20 15.67
C TYR A 15 -21.41 -3.69 15.48
N LEU A 16 -20.69 -3.32 14.42
CA LEU A 16 -20.50 -1.93 14.02
C LEU A 16 -21.24 -1.72 12.70
N VAL A 17 -22.07 -0.70 12.65
CA VAL A 17 -22.79 -0.28 11.46
C VAL A 17 -22.49 1.18 11.16
N CYS A 18 -22.56 1.54 9.88
CA CYS A 18 -22.53 2.94 9.48
C CYS A 18 -23.73 3.67 10.10
N VAL A 19 -23.55 4.94 10.45
CA VAL A 19 -24.65 5.80 10.93
C VAL A 19 -25.58 6.23 9.80
N ASP A 20 -25.12 6.17 8.55
CA ASP A 20 -25.94 6.42 7.37
C ASP A 20 -26.78 5.17 7.03
N ASP A 21 -28.11 5.31 7.05
CA ASP A 21 -29.06 4.23 6.78
C ASP A 21 -28.99 3.73 5.32
N GLN A 22 -28.42 4.52 4.40
CA GLN A 22 -28.18 4.10 3.01
C GLN A 22 -26.87 3.30 2.86
N CYS A 23 -26.03 3.26 3.89
CA CYS A 23 -24.74 2.59 3.83
C CYS A 23 -24.85 1.13 4.27
N SER A 24 -24.61 0.21 3.34
CA SER A 24 -24.61 -1.24 3.57
C SER A 24 -23.38 -1.77 4.31
N TRP A 25 -22.50 -0.88 4.79
CA TRP A 25 -21.28 -1.29 5.49
C TRP A 25 -21.57 -1.74 6.92
N TYR A 26 -21.06 -2.92 7.28
CA TYR A 26 -21.05 -3.40 8.64
C TYR A 26 -19.79 -4.23 8.94
N PHE A 27 -19.46 -4.32 10.23
CA PHE A 27 -18.39 -5.15 10.76
C PHE A 27 -18.91 -5.97 11.92
N LYS A 28 -18.64 -7.28 11.88
CA LYS A 28 -19.02 -8.24 12.91
C LYS A 28 -17.81 -8.98 13.44
N SER A 29 -17.60 -8.92 14.74
CA SER A 29 -16.58 -9.71 15.43
C SER A 29 -17.15 -10.44 16.64
N SER A 30 -16.38 -11.42 17.12
CA SER A 30 -16.69 -12.14 18.34
C SER A 30 -15.45 -12.47 19.12
N SER A 31 -15.55 -12.44 20.44
CA SER A 31 -14.49 -12.92 21.33
C SER A 31 -14.23 -14.41 21.09
N LEU A 32 -12.96 -14.76 21.13
CA LEU A 32 -12.50 -16.14 21.14
C LEU A 32 -12.51 -16.64 22.58
N ASN A 33 -13.35 -17.62 22.91
CA ASN A 33 -13.44 -18.24 24.23
C ASN A 33 -13.56 -17.24 25.39
N ASN A 34 -14.32 -16.15 25.21
CA ASN A 34 -14.48 -15.06 26.18
C ASN A 34 -13.17 -14.37 26.60
N SER A 35 -12.13 -14.44 25.76
CA SER A 35 -10.89 -13.69 25.94
C SER A 35 -10.99 -12.26 25.38
N SER A 36 -9.94 -11.47 25.60
CA SER A 36 -9.76 -10.14 24.98
C SER A 36 -9.42 -10.21 23.48
N ILE A 37 -9.32 -11.41 22.89
CA ILE A 37 -9.00 -11.63 21.49
C ILE A 37 -10.30 -11.78 20.70
N PHE A 38 -10.47 -10.97 19.65
CA PHE A 38 -11.66 -10.99 18.80
C PHE A 38 -11.35 -11.54 17.41
N LYS A 39 -12.13 -12.53 16.98
CA LYS A 39 -12.15 -13.03 15.60
C LYS A 39 -13.12 -12.19 14.78
N VAL A 40 -12.64 -11.64 13.66
CA VAL A 40 -13.50 -11.03 12.64
C VAL A 40 -14.30 -12.15 11.98
N ARG A 41 -15.64 -12.03 12.04
CA ARG A 41 -16.55 -13.03 11.46
C ARG A 41 -16.99 -12.65 10.06
N ASN A 42 -17.36 -11.39 9.90
CA ASN A 42 -17.82 -10.87 8.62
C ASN A 42 -17.56 -9.38 8.59
N PHE A 43 -17.13 -8.88 7.44
CA PHE A 43 -17.03 -7.45 7.17
C PHE A 43 -17.35 -7.23 5.71
N THR A 44 -18.16 -6.23 5.42
CA THR A 44 -18.35 -5.80 4.04
C THR A 44 -17.13 -4.99 3.66
N MET A 45 -16.36 -5.47 2.68
CA MET A 45 -15.28 -4.68 2.11
C MET A 45 -15.92 -3.58 1.27
N PHE A 46 -15.57 -2.31 1.53
CA PHE A 46 -16.11 -1.18 0.77
C PHE A 46 -15.75 -1.33 -0.71
N THR A 47 -16.72 -1.67 -1.55
CA THR A 47 -16.64 -1.49 -3.00
C THR A 47 -17.09 -0.08 -3.34
N HIS A 48 -16.09 0.79 -3.45
CA HIS A 48 -16.06 2.14 -4.03
C HIS A 48 -17.14 2.49 -5.06
N VAL A 49 -18.27 3.11 -4.66
CA VAL A 49 -19.07 3.99 -5.55
C VAL A 49 -19.74 5.13 -4.75
N GLU A 50 -20.23 4.87 -3.53
CA GLU A 50 -21.05 5.86 -2.78
C GLU A 50 -20.33 6.46 -1.57
N MET A 51 -19.18 7.10 -1.81
CA MET A 51 -18.61 7.99 -0.79
C MET A 51 -19.33 9.34 -0.85
N HIS A 52 -20.36 9.50 0.00
CA HIS A 52 -21.02 10.79 0.20
C HIS A 52 -20.00 11.91 0.51
N GLN A 53 -20.17 13.04 -0.18
CA GLN A 53 -19.28 14.21 -0.29
C GLN A 53 -18.92 14.94 1.03
N GLY A 54 -19.16 14.38 2.21
CA GLY A 54 -18.93 15.03 3.51
C GLY A 54 -17.94 14.35 4.45
N PHE A 55 -17.52 13.10 4.17
CA PHE A 55 -16.79 12.29 5.17
C PHE A 55 -15.26 12.35 5.06
N PHE A 56 -14.72 12.77 3.92
CA PHE A 56 -13.29 12.87 3.70
C PHE A 56 -12.79 14.30 3.93
N SER A 57 -12.19 14.52 5.09
CA SER A 57 -11.34 15.69 5.29
C SER A 57 -9.93 15.42 4.76
N GLN A 58 -9.20 16.49 4.47
CA GLN A 58 -7.76 16.48 4.20
C GLN A 58 -6.98 15.51 5.11
N ARG A 59 -7.38 15.37 6.39
CA ARG A 59 -6.72 14.53 7.39
C ARG A 59 -6.78 13.03 7.05
N HIS A 60 -7.89 12.56 6.48
CA HIS A 60 -8.10 11.14 6.17
C HIS A 60 -7.53 10.75 4.79
N ALA A 61 -7.36 11.72 3.89
CA ALA A 61 -6.73 11.52 2.58
C ALA A 61 -5.20 11.38 2.69
N THR A 62 -4.74 10.27 3.28
CA THR A 62 -3.30 9.94 3.33
C THR A 62 -2.77 9.59 1.93
N SER A 63 -1.48 9.82 1.68
CA SER A 63 -0.89 9.50 0.37
C SER A 63 -1.02 8.01 0.00
N LYS A 64 -1.00 7.11 0.99
CA LYS A 64 -1.23 5.67 0.77
C LYS A 64 -2.66 5.40 0.33
N PHE A 65 -3.63 6.03 1.00
CA PHE A 65 -5.05 5.89 0.65
C PHE A 65 -5.33 6.43 -0.76
N VAL A 66 -4.92 7.68 -1.02
CA VAL A 66 -5.05 8.31 -2.34
C VAL A 66 -4.33 7.50 -3.42
N GLY A 67 -3.14 6.99 -3.10
CA GLY A 67 -2.38 6.09 -3.98
C GLY A 67 -3.17 4.86 -4.40
N GLY A 68 -3.92 4.26 -3.48
CA GLY A 68 -4.82 3.15 -3.78
C GLY A 68 -5.94 3.55 -4.75
N LEU A 69 -6.55 4.72 -4.53
CA LEU A 69 -7.64 5.24 -5.38
C LEU A 69 -7.22 5.46 -6.83
N ILE A 70 -6.02 6.01 -7.02
CA ILE A 70 -5.54 6.36 -8.36
C ILE A 70 -4.85 5.20 -9.07
N THR A 71 -4.81 4.00 -8.47
CA THR A 71 -4.08 2.85 -9.05
C THR A 71 -4.58 2.51 -10.45
N SER A 72 -5.89 2.57 -10.69
CA SER A 72 -6.51 2.34 -12.01
C SER A 72 -6.11 3.37 -13.06
N ASN A 73 -5.77 4.60 -12.64
CA ASN A 73 -5.47 5.71 -13.54
C ASN A 73 -4.01 5.69 -14.02
N VAL A 74 -3.14 4.91 -13.36
CA VAL A 74 -1.68 4.85 -13.61
C VAL A 74 -1.28 3.49 -14.19
N ASP A 75 -2.23 2.73 -14.72
CA ASP A 75 -1.96 1.39 -15.27
C ASP A 75 -1.18 1.46 -16.59
N ASP A 76 -1.43 2.47 -17.43
CA ASP A 76 -0.66 2.72 -18.66
C ASP A 76 0.68 3.43 -18.33
N PRO A 77 1.85 2.81 -18.62
CA PRO A 77 3.17 3.40 -18.40
C PRO A 77 3.42 4.71 -19.17
N LYS A 78 2.66 4.98 -20.24
CA LYS A 78 2.79 6.20 -21.04
C LYS A 78 2.01 7.38 -20.45
N THR A 79 1.09 7.13 -19.52
CA THR A 79 0.28 8.16 -18.90
C THR A 79 1.10 8.96 -17.90
N ILE A 80 1.35 10.23 -18.23
CA ILE A 80 1.96 11.18 -17.29
C ILE A 80 0.86 11.70 -16.37
N TYR A 81 0.75 11.13 -15.18
CA TYR A 81 -0.20 11.58 -14.18
C TYR A 81 0.50 12.52 -13.18
N THR A 82 0.19 13.81 -13.24
CA THR A 82 0.85 14.83 -12.42
C THR A 82 0.19 14.95 -11.04
N PRO A 83 0.89 15.49 -10.03
CA PRO A 83 0.27 15.78 -8.73
C PRO A 83 -0.94 16.72 -8.84
N ALA A 84 -0.95 17.64 -9.81
CA ALA A 84 -2.07 18.55 -10.03
C ALA A 84 -3.30 17.81 -10.55
N ASP A 85 -3.10 16.85 -11.47
CA ASP A 85 -4.17 15.98 -11.97
C ASP A 85 -4.76 15.16 -10.83
N ILE A 86 -3.92 14.60 -9.96
CA ILE A 86 -4.35 13.88 -8.75
C ILE A 86 -5.21 14.79 -7.85
N GLN A 87 -4.80 16.03 -7.62
CA GLN A 87 -5.61 16.97 -6.81
C GLN A 87 -6.96 17.26 -7.46
N CYS A 88 -6.98 17.46 -8.78
CA CYS A 88 -8.19 17.75 -9.54
C CYS A 88 -9.17 16.57 -9.49
N ASP A 89 -8.69 15.36 -9.78
CA ASP A 89 -9.51 14.15 -9.81
C ASP A 89 -10.05 13.80 -8.41
N ILE A 90 -9.21 13.94 -7.38
CA ILE A 90 -9.64 13.70 -5.99
C ILE A 90 -10.69 14.72 -5.55
N ARG A 91 -10.54 15.99 -5.94
CA ARG A 91 -11.54 17.02 -5.66
C ARG A 91 -12.84 16.75 -6.42
N LYS A 92 -12.75 16.38 -7.70
CA LYS A 92 -13.92 16.13 -8.57
C LYS A 92 -14.72 14.91 -8.15
N GLN A 93 -14.03 13.81 -7.81
CA GLN A 93 -14.69 12.55 -7.46
C GLN A 93 -15.13 12.51 -5.99
N TYR A 94 -14.35 13.08 -5.07
CA TYR A 94 -14.56 12.90 -3.63
C TYR A 94 -14.83 14.21 -2.87
N GLY A 95 -14.79 15.38 -3.53
CA GLY A 95 -15.00 16.68 -2.88
C GLY A 95 -13.85 17.09 -1.94
N VAL A 96 -12.70 16.41 -2.02
CA VAL A 96 -11.57 16.63 -1.11
C VAL A 96 -10.54 17.53 -1.75
N ASP A 97 -10.30 18.70 -1.17
CA ASP A 97 -9.09 19.45 -1.49
C ASP A 97 -7.90 18.69 -0.92
N LEU A 98 -6.98 18.22 -1.77
CA LEU A 98 -5.80 17.48 -1.37
C LEU A 98 -4.58 18.42 -1.32
N ASN A 99 -3.76 18.36 -0.27
CA ASN A 99 -2.47 19.07 -0.27
C ASN A 99 -1.55 18.53 -1.38
N TYR A 100 -0.90 19.43 -2.14
CA TYR A 100 0.09 19.11 -3.17
C TYR A 100 1.14 18.09 -2.71
N MET A 101 1.70 18.24 -1.50
CA MET A 101 2.70 17.29 -0.98
C MET A 101 2.14 15.88 -0.75
N LYS A 102 0.85 15.76 -0.48
CA LYS A 102 0.18 14.45 -0.39
C LYS A 102 -0.06 13.87 -1.77
N ALA A 103 -0.45 14.69 -2.74
CA ALA A 103 -0.60 14.28 -4.13
C ALA A 103 0.75 13.80 -4.72
N TRP A 104 1.82 14.56 -4.50
CA TRP A 104 3.18 14.18 -4.88
C TRP A 104 3.57 12.81 -4.32
N ARG A 105 3.39 12.60 -3.02
CA ARG A 105 3.69 11.31 -2.37
C ARG A 105 2.74 10.17 -2.80
N ALA A 106 1.51 10.49 -3.19
CA ALA A 106 0.53 9.51 -3.65
C ALA A 106 0.90 8.99 -5.05
N LYS A 107 1.52 9.82 -5.89
CA LYS A 107 1.91 9.48 -7.26
C LYS A 107 2.74 8.19 -7.37
N GLU A 108 3.64 7.93 -6.43
CA GLU A 108 4.52 6.74 -6.45
C GLU A 108 3.84 5.46 -5.93
N LYS A 109 2.71 5.58 -5.23
CA LYS A 109 2.05 4.45 -4.55
C LYS A 109 1.41 3.43 -5.51
N PRO A 110 0.75 3.84 -6.61
CA PRO A 110 0.32 2.90 -7.65
C PRO A 110 1.46 2.03 -8.16
N LEU A 111 2.63 2.63 -8.42
CA LEU A 111 3.79 1.90 -8.93
C LEU A 111 4.31 0.88 -7.91
N GLU A 112 4.34 1.22 -6.63
CA GLU A 112 4.67 0.26 -5.56
C GLU A 112 3.67 -0.90 -5.48
N ILE A 113 2.38 -0.66 -5.75
CA ILE A 113 1.33 -1.70 -5.72
C ILE A 113 1.46 -2.61 -6.94
N LEU A 114 1.63 -2.04 -8.13
CA LEU A 114 1.68 -2.77 -9.40
C LEU A 114 3.00 -3.53 -9.61
N ARG A 115 4.13 -2.91 -9.24
CA ARG A 115 5.48 -3.43 -9.53
C ARG A 115 6.23 -3.92 -8.29
N GLY A 116 5.64 -3.74 -7.11
CA GLY A 116 6.33 -3.95 -5.85
C GLY A 116 7.31 -2.81 -5.53
N LYS A 117 7.89 -2.85 -4.33
CA LYS A 117 8.87 -1.83 -3.94
C LYS A 117 10.23 -2.16 -4.58
N PRO A 118 10.94 -1.16 -5.13
CA PRO A 118 12.31 -1.37 -5.61
C PRO A 118 13.21 -2.01 -4.56
N ARG A 119 13.06 -1.64 -3.28
CA ARG A 119 13.82 -2.23 -2.18
C ARG A 119 13.62 -3.75 -2.05
N ASP A 120 12.40 -4.23 -2.27
CA ASP A 120 12.07 -5.65 -2.13
C ASP A 120 12.67 -6.48 -3.28
N SER A 121 12.85 -5.88 -4.47
CA SER A 121 13.49 -6.53 -5.62
C SER A 121 14.94 -6.95 -5.34
N TYR A 122 15.65 -6.21 -4.48
CA TYR A 122 17.05 -6.47 -4.14
C TYR A 122 17.25 -7.52 -3.05
N ARG A 123 16.18 -8.09 -2.47
CA ARG A 123 16.30 -9.07 -1.38
C ARG A 123 17.04 -10.35 -1.79
N LYS A 124 17.02 -10.71 -3.07
CA LYS A 124 17.67 -11.92 -3.62
C LYS A 124 19.13 -11.69 -4.07
N LEU A 125 19.62 -10.45 -4.07
CA LEU A 125 20.98 -10.12 -4.51
C LEU A 125 22.07 -10.92 -3.78
N PRO A 126 22.06 -11.06 -2.44
CA PRO A 126 23.09 -11.82 -1.74
C PRO A 126 23.17 -13.27 -2.20
N SER A 127 22.03 -13.94 -2.33
CA SER A 127 21.94 -15.33 -2.80
C SER A 127 22.39 -15.47 -4.26
N TYR A 128 22.04 -14.50 -5.11
CA TYR A 128 22.49 -14.48 -6.51
C TYR A 128 24.02 -14.35 -6.60
N LEU A 129 24.62 -13.41 -5.87
CA LEU A 129 26.07 -13.20 -5.86
C LEU A 129 26.84 -14.41 -5.28
N TYR A 130 26.23 -15.14 -4.35
CA TYR A 130 26.75 -16.41 -3.86
C TYR A 130 26.76 -17.48 -4.96
N MET A 131 25.66 -17.63 -5.71
CA MET A 131 25.60 -18.57 -6.83
C MET A 131 26.61 -18.23 -7.93
N VAL A 132 26.81 -16.95 -8.25
CA VAL A 132 27.83 -16.53 -9.23
C VAL A 132 29.23 -16.96 -8.82
N LYS A 133 29.60 -16.82 -7.54
CA LYS A 133 30.88 -17.31 -7.00
C LYS A 133 31.00 -18.83 -7.08
N HIS A 134 29.90 -19.54 -6.83
CA HIS A 134 29.89 -21.00 -6.84
C HIS A 134 30.00 -21.58 -8.25
N THR A 135 29.25 -21.03 -9.22
CA THR A 135 29.23 -21.51 -10.61
C THR A 135 30.48 -21.14 -11.39
N ASN A 136 31.10 -20.00 -11.08
CA ASN A 136 32.29 -19.51 -11.77
C ASN A 136 33.46 -19.34 -10.78
N PRO A 137 34.20 -20.42 -10.47
CA PRO A 137 35.40 -20.34 -9.64
C PRO A 137 36.37 -19.28 -10.20
N GLY A 138 36.76 -18.31 -9.35
CA GLY A 138 37.58 -17.15 -9.75
C GLY A 138 36.80 -15.83 -9.84
N SER A 139 35.47 -15.86 -9.85
CA SER A 139 34.67 -14.64 -9.81
C SER A 139 34.72 -13.95 -8.45
N VAL A 140 34.93 -12.62 -8.46
CA VAL A 140 34.94 -11.79 -7.25
C VAL A 140 33.64 -11.01 -7.18
N THR A 141 32.84 -11.24 -6.14
CA THR A 141 31.62 -10.47 -5.85
C THR A 141 31.69 -9.81 -4.48
N ARG A 142 31.30 -8.54 -4.38
CA ARG A 142 31.23 -7.76 -3.14
C ARG A 142 29.93 -6.97 -3.13
N LEU A 143 29.23 -6.99 -2.00
CA LEU A 143 27.99 -6.25 -1.77
C LEU A 143 28.23 -5.29 -0.60
N GLU A 144 28.06 -4.00 -0.83
CA GLU A 144 28.22 -2.97 0.19
C GLU A 144 26.90 -2.26 0.43
N LYS A 145 26.59 -1.99 1.71
CA LYS A 145 25.50 -1.11 2.09
C LYS A 145 26.07 0.28 2.30
N VAL A 146 25.68 1.23 1.45
CA VAL A 146 26.08 2.64 1.58
C VAL A 146 24.89 3.43 2.12
N GLU A 147 25.19 4.34 3.05
CA GLU A 147 24.23 5.20 3.77
C GLU A 147 23.05 4.45 4.41
N ASP A 148 23.18 4.14 5.71
CA ASP A 148 22.08 3.77 6.61
C ASP A 148 21.16 2.63 6.09
N GLY A 149 21.70 1.75 5.23
CA GLY A 149 20.99 0.62 4.64
C GLY A 149 20.01 0.97 3.51
N ARG A 150 20.09 2.17 2.94
CA ARG A 150 19.22 2.63 1.83
C ARG A 150 19.75 2.25 0.45
N CYS A 151 21.07 2.21 0.27
CA CYS A 151 21.70 1.88 -1.00
C CYS A 151 22.53 0.60 -0.91
N LEU A 152 22.47 -0.22 -1.95
CA LEU A 152 23.31 -1.43 -2.12
C LEU A 152 24.19 -1.22 -3.36
N ILE A 153 25.50 -1.28 -3.18
CA ILE A 153 26.47 -1.28 -4.28
C ILE A 153 26.96 -2.72 -4.48
N VAL A 154 26.92 -3.17 -5.73
CA VAL A 154 27.38 -4.51 -6.14
C VAL A 154 28.62 -4.35 -7.01
N TYR A 155 29.70 -4.99 -6.60
CA TYR A 155 30.89 -5.19 -7.43
C TYR A 155 30.92 -6.66 -7.84
N ALA A 156 31.01 -6.93 -9.15
CA ALA A 156 31.15 -8.27 -9.69
C ALA A 156 32.22 -8.26 -10.79
N CYS A 157 33.27 -9.06 -10.61
CA CYS A 157 34.27 -9.34 -11.63
C CYS A 157 34.14 -10.83 -11.96
N THR A 158 33.58 -11.13 -13.13
CA THR A 158 33.42 -12.49 -13.63
C THR A 158 34.55 -12.80 -14.61
N THR A 159 35.43 -13.71 -14.25
CA THR A 159 36.40 -14.28 -15.19
C THR A 159 35.66 -15.31 -16.04
N PHE A 160 35.24 -14.92 -17.24
CA PHE A 160 34.89 -15.90 -18.27
C PHE A 160 36.19 -16.52 -18.74
N GLY A 161 36.56 -17.66 -18.15
CA GLY A 161 37.70 -18.43 -18.61
C GLY A 161 37.49 -18.84 -20.07
N ALA A 162 38.39 -18.40 -20.94
CA ALA A 162 38.57 -18.98 -22.26
C ALA A 162 38.77 -20.50 -22.09
N MET A 163 37.96 -21.29 -22.81
CA MET A 163 38.24 -22.71 -23.06
C MET A 163 39.48 -22.85 -23.93
#